data_AF-A0A2J8Q3U2-F1
#
_entry.id   AF-A0A2J8Q3U2-F1
#
_cell.length_a   1.000
_cell.length_b   1.000
_cell.length_c   1.000
_cell.angle_alpha   90.00
_cell.angle_beta   90.00
_cell.angle_gamma   90.00
#
_symmetry.space_group_name_H-M   'P 1'
#
loop_
_entity.id
_entity.type
_entity.pdbx_description
1 polymer ?
#
loop_
_entity_poly.entity_id
_entity_poly.type
_entity_poly.pdbx_seq_one_letter_code
_entity_poly.pdbx_strand_id
1 'polypeptide(L)' 'MAPVEHVVADAGAFLRDAALQDIGKNIYTIREVVTEIRDKATRRRLAVLPYELRFKEPLPEYVRLG' A
#
# COMPACT_ATOMS: atom_id res chain seq x y z
N MET A 1 7.81 -12.34 -14.95
CA MET A 1 8.82 -11.91 -13.95
C MET A 1 8.47 -12.57 -12.62
N ALA A 2 9.45 -12.97 -11.81
CA ALA A 2 9.17 -13.38 -10.44
C ALA A 2 8.79 -12.15 -9.59
N PRO A 3 7.86 -12.26 -8.62
CA PRO A 3 7.54 -11.17 -7.70
C PRO A 3 8.77 -10.72 -6.92
N VAL A 4 8.90 -9.41 -6.68
CA VAL A 4 9.96 -8.88 -5.83
C VAL A 4 9.68 -9.18 -4.36
N GLU A 5 10.71 -9.15 -3.53
CA GLU A 5 10.55 -9.50 -2.11
C GLU A 5 9.70 -8.45 -1.37
N HIS A 6 9.90 -7.16 -1.63
CA HIS A 6 9.24 -6.06 -0.92
C HIS A 6 8.70 -5.00 -1.88
N VAL A 7 7.46 -4.57 -1.67
CA VAL A 7 6.80 -3.48 -2.40
C VAL A 7 6.21 -2.49 -1.40
N VAL A 8 6.44 -1.19 -1.65
CA VAL A 8 5.74 -0.11 -0.96
C VAL A 8 4.67 0.44 -1.88
N ALA A 9 3.43 0.48 -1.42
CA ALA A 9 2.27 0.94 -2.17
C ALA A 9 1.80 2.33 -1.70
N ASP A 10 1.60 3.22 -2.66
CA ASP A 10 1.02 4.54 -2.47
C ASP A 10 -0.50 4.54 -2.75
N ALA A 11 -1.14 5.71 -2.65
CA ALA A 11 -2.56 5.85 -2.97
C ALA A 11 -2.86 5.47 -4.44
N GLY A 12 -1.94 5.78 -5.36
CA GLY A 12 -2.10 5.48 -6.79
C GLY A 12 -2.27 3.99 -7.06
N ALA A 13 -1.52 3.14 -6.36
CA ALA A 13 -1.65 1.68 -6.46
C ALA A 13 -3.08 1.21 -6.13
N PHE A 14 -3.69 1.75 -5.07
CA PHE A 14 -5.05 1.38 -4.65
C PHE A 14 -6.13 1.98 -5.55
N LEU A 15 -5.96 3.24 -5.95
CA LEU A 15 -6.90 3.94 -6.83
C LEU A 15 -6.99 3.29 -8.21
N ARG A 16 -5.87 2.70 -8.69
CA ARG A 16 -5.80 1.99 -9.97
C ARG A 16 -6.10 0.49 -9.89
N ASP A 17 -6.44 0.00 -8.70
CA ASP A 17 -6.72 -1.42 -8.45
C ASP A 17 -5.56 -2.34 -8.90
N ALA A 18 -4.33 -1.94 -8.57
CA ALA A 18 -3.14 -2.70 -8.94
C ALA A 18 -3.13 -4.08 -8.26
N ALA A 19 -2.82 -5.12 -9.02
CA ALA A 19 -2.65 -6.49 -8.53
C ALA A 19 -1.31 -6.65 -7.80
N LEU A 20 -1.18 -6.03 -6.61
CA LEU A 20 0.07 -5.98 -5.86
C LEU A 20 0.61 -7.37 -5.48
N GLN A 21 -0.26 -8.38 -5.33
CA GLN A 21 0.13 -9.77 -5.08
C GLN A 21 0.95 -10.38 -6.22
N ASP A 22 0.80 -9.88 -7.45
CA ASP A 22 1.57 -10.35 -8.62
C ASP A 22 2.92 -9.62 -8.73
N ILE A 23 3.09 -8.52 -7.98
CA ILE A 23 4.27 -7.66 -8.00
C ILE A 23 5.20 -8.01 -6.84
N GLY A 24 4.67 -8.19 -5.62
CA GLY A 24 5.48 -8.33 -4.41
C GLY A 24 4.95 -9.36 -3.41
N LYS A 25 5.86 -10.03 -2.71
CA LYS A 25 5.51 -10.96 -1.63
C LYS A 25 5.12 -10.25 -0.33
N ASN A 26 5.81 -9.17 -0.01
CA ASN A 26 5.55 -8.36 1.19
C ASN A 26 5.14 -6.94 0.78
N ILE A 27 3.89 -6.58 1.09
CA ILE A 27 3.29 -5.32 0.64
C ILE A 27 3.13 -4.39 1.84
N TYR A 28 3.69 -3.18 1.73
CA TYR A 28 3.72 -2.19 2.79
C TYR A 28 3.02 -0.90 2.38
N THR A 29 2.41 -0.22 3.36
CA THR A 29 1.98 1.17 3.23
C THR A 29 1.98 1.84 4.61
N ILE A 30 1.71 3.14 4.66
CA ILE A 30 1.47 3.89 5.92
C ILE A 30 -0.03 4.05 6.15
N ARG A 31 -0.44 4.32 7.38
CA ARG A 31 -1.88 4.36 7.73
C ARG A 31 -2.60 5.50 7.00
N GLU A 32 -1.92 6.62 6.85
CA GLU A 32 -2.37 7.87 6.25
C GLU A 32 -2.84 7.66 4.81
N VAL A 33 -2.10 6.87 4.02
CA VAL A 33 -2.47 6.55 2.63
C VAL A 33 -3.86 5.93 2.55
N VAL A 34 -4.18 5.01 3.46
CA VAL A 34 -5.47 4.31 3.46
C VAL A 34 -6.59 5.19 4.05
N THR A 35 -6.30 5.95 5.11
CA THR A 35 -7.31 6.78 5.79
C THR A 35 -7.72 8.01 4.99
N GLU A 36 -6.83 8.51 4.11
CA GLU A 36 -7.11 9.63 3.21
C GLU A 36 -7.98 9.24 2.00
N ILE A 37 -8.04 7.95 1.64
CA ILE A 37 -8.89 7.48 0.53
C ILE A 37 -10.36 7.66 0.90
N ARG A 38 -11.03 8.61 0.23
CA ARG A 38 -12.47 8.89 0.40
C ARG A 38 -13.36 8.14 -0.57
N ASP A 39 -12.82 7.72 -1.71
CA ASP A 39 -13.58 7.00 -2.73
C ASP A 39 -14.21 5.71 -2.17
N LYS A 40 -15.50 5.52 -2.44
CA LYS A 40 -16.30 4.42 -1.85
C LYS A 40 -15.92 3.08 -2.46
N ALA A 41 -15.63 3.03 -3.76
CA ALA A 41 -15.28 1.78 -4.44
C ALA A 41 -13.92 1.28 -3.95
N THR A 42 -12.93 2.17 -3.88
CA THR A 42 -11.58 1.87 -3.40
C THR A 42 -11.60 1.42 -1.93
N ARG A 43 -12.35 2.10 -1.05
CA ARG A 43 -12.52 1.66 0.35
C ARG A 43 -13.13 0.26 0.48
N ARG A 44 -14.08 -0.10 -0.39
CA ARG A 44 -14.66 -1.45 -0.41
C ARG A 44 -13.62 -2.50 -0.82
N ARG A 45 -12.79 -2.22 -1.84
CA ARG A 45 -11.72 -3.14 -2.27
C ARG A 45 -10.65 -3.31 -1.19
N LEU A 46 -10.25 -2.22 -0.54
CA LEU A 46 -9.30 -2.25 0.58
C LEU A 46 -9.77 -3.10 1.77
N ALA A 47 -11.09 -3.26 1.96
CA ALA A 47 -11.65 -4.08 3.02
C ALA A 47 -11.57 -5.60 2.75
N VAL A 48 -11.28 -6.01 1.51
CA VAL A 48 -11.30 -7.43 1.07
C VAL A 48 -10.09 -7.78 0.21
N LEU A 49 -8.92 -7.26 0.54
CA LEU A 49 -7.70 -7.52 -0.22
C LEU A 49 -7.35 -9.03 -0.22
N PRO A 50 -6.90 -9.59 -1.35
CA PRO A 50 -6.48 -10.99 -1.44
C PRO A 50 -5.06 -11.22 -0.90
N TYR A 51 -4.50 -10.24 -0.20
CA TYR A 51 -3.15 -10.26 0.36
C TYR A 51 -3.10 -9.49 1.68
N GLU A 52 -2.08 -9.77 2.49
CA GLU A 52 -1.79 -9.01 3.70
C GLU A 52 -1.23 -7.64 3.33
N LEU A 53 -1.90 -6.57 3.78
CA LEU A 53 -1.38 -5.22 3.71
C LEU A 53 -0.72 -4.84 5.04
N ARG A 54 0.60 -4.66 5.04
CA ARG A 54 1.37 -4.35 6.25
C ARG A 54 1.53 -2.85 6.44
N PHE A 55 1.08 -2.34 7.59
CA PHE A 55 1.32 -0.96 7.96
C PHE A 55 2.70 -0.80 8.61
N LYS A 56 3.53 0.10 8.08
CA LYS A 56 4.87 0.35 8.61
C LYS A 56 5.22 1.84 8.53
N GLU A 57 5.42 2.45 9.69
CA GLU A 57 5.90 3.82 9.77
C GLU A 57 7.41 3.89 9.53
N PRO A 58 7.90 4.87 8.74
CA PRO A 58 9.32 5.14 8.63
C PRO A 58 9.84 5.72 9.96
N LEU A 59 11.08 5.38 10.31
CA LEU A 59 11.74 6.02 11.44
C LEU A 59 12.04 7.50 11.11
N PRO A 60 11.96 8.44 12.08
CA PRO A 60 12.18 9.86 11.84
C PRO A 60 13.52 10.17 11.15
N GLU A 61 14.59 9.42 11.44
CA GLU A 61 15.89 9.60 10.80
C GLU A 61 15.89 9.39 9.27
N TYR A 62 14.91 8.66 8.75
CA TYR A 62 14.74 8.43 7.31
C TYR A 62 13.87 9.49 6.63
N VAL A 63 13.20 10.35 7.39
CA VAL A 63 12.31 11.39 6.87
C VAL A 63 12.96 12.75 7.11
N ARG A 64 13.56 13.33 6.08
CA ARG A 64 14.05 14.71 6.13
C ARG A 64 12.97 15.66 5.62
N LEU A 65 12.37 16.41 6.54
CA LEU A 65 11.54 17.57 6.21
C LEU A 65 12.47 18.77 6.08
N GLY A 66 12.77 19.16 4.84
CA GLY A 66 13.57 20.34 4.52
C GLY A 66 12.75 21.62 4.53
#